data_AF-I0H1P2-F1
#
_entry.id   AF-I0H1P2-F1
#
_cell.length_a   1.000
_cell.length_b   1.000
_cell.length_c   1.000
_cell.angle_alpha   90.00
_cell.angle_beta   90.00
_cell.angle_gamma   90.00
#
_symmetry.space_group_name_H-M   'P 1'
#
loop_
_entity.id
_entity.type
_entity.pdbx_description
1 polymer ?
#
loop_
_entity_poly.entity_id
_entity_poly.type
_entity_poly.pdbx_seq_one_letter_code
_entity_poly.pdbx_strand_id
1 'polypeptide(L)'
;MHEVVDLATSDAPPDRNTIDEIVGKGRRVQRRRRAGFAGAGAALAVVAVSAAVALPSLSRGTGETVAPPAAAPAVNAAPVANWQFPDDPFTFTFDAFEVGRWKVAAPIVASTSYQIASVYLDGRKTNDRSVTDEEAAEMAKNLELRKQGKARAGEPEKIIYAYLVLYRPGAFDPAKLSGAKQLTVDGKKAYQTFGPGHGGMAQRALAWEYADNAYAVLETHSNGDDDPSAEEMQKIVSGLKPSAKPAKATLPFTLDYVPAGYQPVELGVHAMSGLNGIAAAREGDYGGAIFSNKPPATTGLIEPYGGVDGANLPNSFEIFVVPAENSNQTTGTTEIKCGNGFCTHRSPDGKVSIQVASEGRLSDAEMTKVLKGLKLADVKDDSTWTDAATALS
;
A
#
# COMPACT_ATOMS: atom_id res chain seq x y z
N MET A 1 -7.19 63.09 -15.66
CA MET A 1 -6.27 61.93 -15.64
C MET A 1 -5.81 61.60 -14.20
N HIS A 2 -6.69 61.74 -13.20
CA HIS A 2 -6.39 61.46 -11.78
C HIS A 2 -7.51 60.67 -11.07
N GLU A 3 -8.50 60.14 -11.79
CA GLU A 3 -9.58 59.31 -11.20
C GLU A 3 -9.48 57.81 -11.54
N VAL A 4 -8.48 57.39 -12.32
CA VAL A 4 -8.28 55.97 -12.71
C VAL A 4 -7.12 55.31 -11.95
N VAL A 5 -6.53 56.00 -10.96
CA VAL A 5 -5.38 55.48 -10.19
C VAL A 5 -5.77 55.06 -8.76
N ASP A 6 -6.93 55.51 -8.23
CA ASP A 6 -7.37 55.16 -6.87
C ASP A 6 -8.15 53.84 -6.76
N LEU A 7 -8.41 53.14 -7.87
CA LEU A 7 -9.08 51.82 -7.86
C LEU A 7 -8.09 50.63 -7.89
N ALA A 8 -6.79 50.89 -7.81
CA ALA A 8 -5.74 49.86 -7.84
C ALA A 8 -4.99 49.67 -6.50
N THR A 9 -5.41 50.37 -5.45
CA THR A 9 -4.84 50.29 -4.09
C THR A 9 -5.87 49.83 -3.04
N SER A 10 -6.95 49.15 -3.47
CA SER A 10 -7.87 48.50 -2.55
C SER A 10 -7.15 47.34 -1.86
N ASP A 11 -7.05 47.42 -0.54
CA ASP A 11 -6.42 46.42 0.34
C ASP A 11 -6.78 44.99 -0.09
N ALA A 12 -5.73 44.16 -0.24
CA ALA A 12 -5.89 42.76 -0.55
C ALA A 12 -6.86 42.10 0.45
N PRO A 13 -7.76 41.21 0.01
CA PRO A 13 -8.63 40.47 0.92
C PRO A 13 -7.79 39.85 2.03
N PRO A 14 -8.20 39.96 3.32
CA PRO A 14 -7.41 39.40 4.41
C PRO A 14 -7.13 37.93 4.13
N ASP A 15 -5.86 37.55 4.23
CA ASP A 15 -5.41 36.18 4.01
C ASP A 15 -6.28 35.25 4.86
N ARG A 16 -7.10 34.43 4.19
CA ARG A 16 -8.07 33.53 4.83
C ARG A 16 -7.44 32.41 5.65
N ASN A 17 -6.12 32.41 5.76
CA ASN A 17 -5.40 31.48 6.61
C ASN A 17 -4.46 32.31 7.47
N THR A 18 -4.72 32.35 8.77
CA THR A 18 -3.77 32.96 9.72
C THR A 18 -2.46 32.16 9.72
N ILE A 19 -1.35 32.81 10.07
CA ILE A 19 -0.05 32.15 10.23
C ILE A 19 -0.17 30.94 11.17
N ASP A 20 -1.01 31.03 12.20
CA ASP A 20 -1.28 29.93 13.13
C ASP A 20 -2.03 28.75 12.49
N GLU A 21 -2.94 28.98 11.54
CA GLU A 21 -3.58 27.92 10.77
C GLU A 21 -2.61 27.24 9.79
N ILE A 22 -1.71 28.00 9.18
CA ILE A 22 -0.65 27.46 8.30
C ILE A 22 0.32 26.61 9.13
N VAL A 23 0.73 27.11 10.32
CA VAL A 23 1.59 26.37 11.26
C VAL A 23 0.86 25.16 11.85
N GLY A 24 -0.43 25.26 12.11
CA GLY A 24 -1.28 24.16 12.59
C GLY A 24 -1.45 23.04 11.56
N LYS A 25 -1.76 23.38 10.31
CA LYS A 25 -1.81 22.45 9.17
C LYS A 25 -0.43 21.83 8.90
N GLY A 26 0.63 22.63 8.97
CA GLY A 26 2.01 22.18 8.87
C GLY A 26 2.39 21.17 9.95
N ARG A 27 2.09 21.46 11.23
CA ARG A 27 2.33 20.52 12.35
C ARG A 27 1.51 19.24 12.27
N ARG A 28 0.29 19.28 11.69
CA ARG A 28 -0.56 18.10 11.48
C ARG A 28 0.00 17.18 10.38
N VAL A 29 0.48 17.76 9.28
CA VAL A 29 1.20 17.02 8.21
C VAL A 29 2.55 16.49 8.71
N GLN A 30 3.26 17.29 9.52
CA GLN A 30 4.54 16.86 10.12
C GLN A 30 4.35 15.78 11.20
N ARG A 31 3.22 15.73 11.91
CA ARG A 31 2.85 14.62 12.81
C ARG A 31 2.48 13.35 12.05
N ARG A 32 1.82 13.45 10.89
CA ARG A 32 1.63 12.29 9.99
C ARG A 32 2.94 11.78 9.42
N ARG A 33 3.87 12.67 9.04
CA ARG A 33 5.22 12.28 8.62
C ARG A 33 6.10 11.74 9.75
N ARG A 34 5.90 12.19 10.99
CA ARG A 34 6.59 11.66 12.17
C ARG A 34 5.98 10.33 12.66
N ALA A 35 4.72 10.04 12.33
CA ALA A 35 4.13 8.72 12.55
C ALA A 35 4.75 7.63 11.65
N GLY A 36 5.36 7.99 10.51
CA GLY A 36 6.18 7.06 9.72
C GLY A 36 7.68 7.03 10.06
N PHE A 37 8.16 7.82 11.04
CA PHE A 37 9.60 7.99 11.27
C PHE A 37 10.04 8.22 12.74
N ALA A 38 9.21 7.97 13.76
CA ALA A 38 9.68 8.02 15.16
C ALA A 38 8.84 7.16 16.13
N GLY A 39 9.42 6.05 16.58
CA GLY A 39 9.00 5.26 17.74
C GLY A 39 10.03 4.16 18.01
N ALA A 40 11.01 4.40 18.89
CA ALA A 40 11.02 3.96 20.28
C ALA A 40 11.02 2.43 20.52
N GLY A 41 12.22 1.83 20.48
CA GLY A 41 12.75 0.86 21.45
C GLY A 41 12.12 -0.54 21.60
N ALA A 42 12.81 -1.58 21.08
CA ALA A 42 13.55 -2.61 21.85
C ALA A 42 13.62 -4.04 21.21
N ALA A 43 14.85 -4.46 20.91
CA ALA A 43 15.51 -5.79 21.06
C ALA A 43 14.98 -7.10 20.40
N LEU A 44 15.68 -7.47 19.30
CA LEU A 44 16.36 -8.75 18.94
C LEU A 44 15.68 -10.13 19.08
N ALA A 45 15.62 -10.88 17.96
CA ALA A 45 16.48 -12.05 17.66
C ALA A 45 16.25 -12.58 16.22
N VAL A 46 17.32 -12.75 15.42
CA VAL A 46 17.26 -13.32 14.06
C VAL A 46 17.99 -14.67 14.04
N VAL A 47 17.30 -15.73 13.61
CA VAL A 47 17.90 -17.03 13.29
C VAL A 47 17.90 -17.20 11.77
N ALA A 48 19.07 -17.35 11.18
CA ALA A 48 19.25 -17.62 9.75
C ALA A 48 19.49 -19.12 9.52
N VAL A 49 18.78 -19.71 8.56
CA VAL A 49 19.09 -21.04 8.03
C VAL A 49 19.30 -20.93 6.52
N SER A 50 20.48 -21.33 6.08
CA SER A 50 20.88 -21.39 4.66
C SER A 50 20.74 -22.83 4.17
N ALA A 51 20.13 -23.03 2.99
CA ALA A 51 20.25 -24.29 2.26
C ALA A 51 20.64 -24.00 0.81
N ALA A 52 21.82 -24.50 0.43
CA ALA A 52 22.34 -24.50 -0.92
C ALA A 52 21.90 -25.79 -1.64
N VAL A 53 21.51 -25.68 -2.91
CA VAL A 53 21.33 -26.84 -3.79
C VAL A 53 22.18 -26.65 -5.05
N ALA A 54 23.07 -27.60 -5.26
CA ALA A 54 23.95 -27.71 -6.41
C ALA A 54 23.25 -28.41 -7.59
N LEU A 55 23.50 -27.92 -8.82
CA LEU A 55 23.15 -28.58 -10.07
C LEU A 55 24.31 -29.49 -10.52
N PRO A 56 24.04 -30.65 -11.13
CA PRO A 56 24.98 -31.28 -12.04
C PRO A 56 24.51 -31.14 -13.50
N SER A 57 25.42 -30.64 -14.33
CA SER A 57 25.37 -30.70 -15.80
C SER A 57 26.17 -31.91 -16.28
N LEU A 58 25.60 -32.70 -17.21
CA LEU A 58 26.31 -33.79 -17.88
C LEU A 58 26.07 -33.76 -19.40
N SER A 59 27.21 -33.66 -20.11
CA SER A 59 27.65 -34.40 -21.31
C SER A 59 26.71 -34.42 -22.54
N ARG A 60 27.05 -33.83 -23.71
CA ARG A 60 28.14 -34.12 -24.68
C ARG A 60 28.07 -35.55 -25.24
N GLY A 61 27.45 -35.69 -26.42
CA GLY A 61 27.42 -36.90 -27.23
C GLY A 61 27.46 -36.56 -28.72
N THR A 62 28.32 -37.28 -29.42
CA THR A 62 28.73 -37.26 -30.83
C THR A 62 27.65 -37.45 -31.91
N GLY A 63 27.76 -36.66 -32.99
CA GLY A 63 27.71 -37.11 -34.38
C GLY A 63 26.48 -37.89 -34.86
N GLU A 64 25.46 -37.18 -35.33
CA GLU A 64 24.28 -37.78 -35.97
C GLU A 64 23.91 -37.02 -37.25
N THR A 65 23.55 -37.80 -38.26
CA THR A 65 23.30 -37.42 -39.65
C THR A 65 22.06 -36.53 -39.76
N VAL A 66 22.16 -35.39 -40.44
CA VAL A 66 21.08 -34.39 -40.54
C VAL A 66 19.97 -34.92 -41.46
N ALA A 67 18.90 -35.45 -40.86
CA ALA A 67 17.61 -35.64 -41.50
C ALA A 67 16.89 -34.29 -41.69
N PRO A 68 16.06 -34.12 -42.73
CA PRO A 68 15.25 -32.91 -42.91
C PRO A 68 14.34 -32.69 -41.69
N PRO A 69 14.16 -31.42 -41.25
CA PRO A 69 13.45 -31.12 -40.02
C PRO A 69 12.01 -31.64 -40.10
N ALA A 70 11.68 -32.58 -39.22
CA ALA A 70 10.31 -32.97 -38.97
C ALA A 70 9.51 -31.72 -38.57
N ALA A 71 8.32 -31.54 -39.15
CA ALA A 71 7.43 -30.46 -38.80
C ALA A 71 7.28 -30.41 -37.28
N ALA A 72 7.64 -29.27 -36.69
CA ALA A 72 7.56 -29.08 -35.25
C ALA A 72 6.12 -29.42 -34.81
N PRO A 73 5.93 -30.23 -33.76
CA PRO A 73 4.60 -30.51 -33.24
C PRO A 73 3.92 -29.17 -32.97
N ALA A 74 2.68 -29.03 -33.46
CA ALA A 74 1.86 -27.87 -33.17
C ALA A 74 1.86 -27.67 -31.66
N VAL A 75 2.49 -26.60 -31.20
CA VAL A 75 2.50 -26.22 -29.79
C VAL A 75 1.07 -25.83 -29.50
N ASN A 76 0.32 -26.74 -28.87
CA ASN A 76 -1.00 -26.43 -28.35
C ASN A 76 -0.83 -25.21 -27.45
N ALA A 77 -1.38 -24.07 -27.88
CA ALA A 77 -1.38 -22.87 -27.08
C ALA A 77 -1.96 -23.22 -25.71
N ALA A 78 -1.20 -22.94 -24.65
CA ALA A 78 -1.68 -23.17 -23.30
C ALA A 78 -3.03 -22.45 -23.13
N PRO A 79 -4.03 -23.09 -22.51
CA PRO A 79 -5.32 -22.45 -22.29
C PRO A 79 -5.13 -21.11 -21.58
N VAL A 80 -5.80 -20.08 -22.09
CA VAL A 80 -5.77 -18.73 -21.50
C VAL A 80 -6.26 -18.84 -20.06
N ALA A 81 -5.49 -18.31 -19.12
CA ALA A 81 -5.84 -18.35 -17.70
C ALA A 81 -7.14 -17.53 -17.50
N ASN A 82 -8.19 -18.19 -17.01
CA ASN A 82 -9.50 -17.55 -16.79
C ASN A 82 -9.51 -16.87 -15.42
N TRP A 83 -9.58 -15.54 -15.41
CA TRP A 83 -9.75 -14.76 -14.19
C TRP A 83 -11.17 -14.90 -13.65
N GLN A 84 -11.28 -15.07 -12.34
CA GLN A 84 -12.55 -15.06 -11.63
C GLN A 84 -12.64 -13.79 -10.78
N PHE A 85 -13.82 -13.17 -10.77
CA PHE A 85 -14.11 -11.96 -10.00
C PHE A 85 -15.26 -12.27 -9.04
N PRO A 86 -14.96 -12.73 -7.81
CA PRO A 86 -15.99 -13.06 -6.83
C PRO A 86 -16.91 -11.87 -6.53
N ASP A 87 -18.19 -12.17 -6.29
CA ASP A 87 -19.18 -11.17 -5.85
C ASP A 87 -18.76 -10.50 -4.54
N ASP A 88 -18.10 -11.25 -3.66
CA ASP A 88 -17.45 -10.71 -2.47
C ASP A 88 -16.26 -9.81 -2.90
N PRO A 89 -16.32 -8.49 -2.65
CA PRO A 89 -15.24 -7.57 -2.98
C PRO A 89 -13.93 -7.89 -2.24
N PHE A 90 -14.02 -8.53 -1.07
CA PHE A 90 -12.91 -8.78 -0.17
C PHE A 90 -12.32 -10.18 -0.35
N THR A 91 -12.20 -10.62 -1.61
CA THR A 91 -11.51 -11.87 -1.98
C THR A 91 -10.28 -11.56 -2.82
N PHE A 92 -9.15 -12.10 -2.39
CA PHE A 92 -7.88 -12.03 -3.09
C PHE A 92 -7.85 -13.00 -4.27
N THR A 93 -7.51 -12.52 -5.47
CA THR A 93 -7.63 -13.29 -6.72
C THR A 93 -6.30 -13.59 -7.41
N PHE A 94 -5.17 -13.22 -6.80
CA PHE A 94 -3.82 -13.64 -7.22
C PHE A 94 -2.97 -13.98 -6.01
N ASP A 95 -1.97 -14.83 -6.21
CA ASP A 95 -1.03 -15.24 -5.18
C ASP A 95 0.30 -14.47 -5.31
N ALA A 96 1.18 -14.61 -4.32
CA ALA A 96 2.56 -14.14 -4.43
C ALA A 96 3.27 -14.74 -5.65
N PHE A 97 4.15 -13.97 -6.29
CA PHE A 97 4.94 -14.46 -7.42
C PHE A 97 6.29 -13.76 -7.54
N GLU A 98 7.22 -14.41 -8.22
CA GLU A 98 8.55 -13.87 -8.51
C GLU A 98 8.81 -13.88 -10.01
N VAL A 99 9.47 -12.84 -10.51
CA VAL A 99 9.87 -12.73 -11.92
C VAL A 99 11.07 -11.80 -12.08
N GLY A 100 12.17 -12.35 -12.57
CA GLY A 100 13.43 -11.61 -12.64
C GLY A 100 13.86 -11.17 -11.24
N ARG A 101 14.04 -9.85 -11.02
CA ARG A 101 14.38 -9.28 -9.71
C ARG A 101 13.14 -8.94 -8.87
N TRP A 102 11.94 -9.05 -9.43
CA TRP A 102 10.70 -8.69 -8.75
C TRP A 102 10.22 -9.81 -7.86
N LYS A 103 9.84 -9.46 -6.64
CA LYS A 103 9.12 -10.32 -5.70
C LYS A 103 7.83 -9.60 -5.30
N VAL A 104 6.71 -10.16 -5.71
CA VAL A 104 5.38 -9.64 -5.38
C VAL A 104 4.83 -10.49 -4.25
N ALA A 105 4.51 -9.85 -3.12
CA ALA A 105 3.86 -10.53 -2.00
C ALA A 105 2.43 -10.95 -2.37
N ALA A 106 1.83 -11.79 -1.53
CA ALA A 106 0.38 -11.98 -1.60
C ALA A 106 -0.31 -10.62 -1.32
N PRO A 107 -1.46 -10.34 -1.96
CA PRO A 107 -2.20 -9.12 -1.65
C PRO A 107 -2.69 -9.14 -0.19
N ILE A 108 -2.60 -7.98 0.44
CA ILE A 108 -2.96 -7.78 1.85
C ILE A 108 -4.00 -6.67 2.05
N VAL A 109 -4.26 -5.87 1.02
CA VAL A 109 -5.32 -4.86 1.02
C VAL A 109 -6.35 -5.25 -0.04
N ALA A 110 -7.63 -5.19 0.32
CA ALA A 110 -8.74 -5.41 -0.61
C ALA A 110 -9.78 -4.30 -0.46
N SER A 111 -10.37 -3.89 -1.58
CA SER A 111 -11.44 -2.91 -1.64
C SER A 111 -12.57 -3.37 -2.55
N THR A 112 -13.63 -2.58 -2.61
CA THR A 112 -14.72 -2.79 -3.57
C THR A 112 -14.30 -2.71 -5.04
N SER A 113 -13.09 -2.25 -5.35
CA SER A 113 -12.62 -2.02 -6.71
C SER A 113 -11.27 -2.62 -7.05
N TYR A 114 -10.45 -2.99 -6.08
CA TYR A 114 -9.09 -3.46 -6.31
C TYR A 114 -8.54 -4.24 -5.11
N GLN A 115 -7.34 -4.77 -5.28
CA GLN A 115 -6.50 -5.35 -4.23
C GLN A 115 -5.06 -4.86 -4.40
N ILE A 116 -4.29 -4.80 -3.32
CA ILE A 116 -2.92 -4.28 -3.33
C ILE A 116 -1.96 -5.28 -2.67
N ALA A 117 -0.81 -5.48 -3.31
CA ALA A 117 0.32 -6.22 -2.77
C ALA A 117 1.57 -5.35 -2.69
N SER A 118 2.39 -5.59 -1.65
CA SER A 118 3.74 -5.06 -1.58
C SER A 118 4.62 -5.68 -2.67
N VAL A 119 5.50 -4.87 -3.25
CA VAL A 119 6.44 -5.31 -4.28
C VAL A 119 7.87 -4.98 -3.85
N TYR A 120 8.75 -5.95 -4.01
CA TYR A 120 10.17 -5.85 -3.69
C TYR A 120 11.01 -6.04 -4.95
N LEU A 121 12.18 -5.38 -4.97
CA LEU A 121 13.16 -5.51 -6.05
C LEU A 121 14.51 -5.94 -5.47
N ASP A 122 15.02 -7.07 -5.94
CA ASP A 122 16.30 -7.61 -5.47
C ASP A 122 17.44 -6.60 -5.64
N GLY A 123 18.27 -6.51 -4.60
CA GLY A 123 19.36 -5.53 -4.50
C GLY A 123 18.91 -4.12 -4.11
N ARG A 124 17.66 -3.93 -3.66
CA ARG A 124 17.15 -2.66 -3.13
C ARG A 124 16.62 -2.82 -1.72
N LYS A 125 16.77 -1.76 -0.93
CA LYS A 125 16.09 -1.63 0.35
C LYS A 125 14.68 -1.11 0.12
N THR A 126 13.71 -1.73 0.79
CA THR A 126 12.31 -1.31 0.76
C THR A 126 11.92 -0.55 2.03
N ASN A 127 10.98 0.39 1.86
CA ASN A 127 10.46 1.29 2.90
C ASN A 127 8.99 1.01 3.25
N ASP A 128 8.66 -0.27 3.45
CA ASP A 128 7.34 -0.75 3.92
C ASP A 128 7.34 -1.08 5.43
N ARG A 129 8.23 -0.45 6.19
CA ARG A 129 8.27 -0.51 7.66
C ARG A 129 8.79 0.79 8.24
N SER A 130 8.44 1.03 9.49
CA SER A 130 9.08 2.01 10.33
C SER A 130 10.59 1.86 10.33
N VAL A 131 11.23 3.01 10.28
CA VAL A 131 12.66 3.15 10.45
C VAL A 131 13.02 2.86 11.90
N THR A 132 14.02 2.00 12.09
CA THR A 132 14.57 1.70 13.42
C THR A 132 15.27 2.92 14.03
N ASP A 133 15.40 2.95 15.35
CA ASP A 133 16.11 4.05 16.04
C ASP A 133 17.56 4.17 15.52
N GLU A 134 18.21 3.06 15.20
CA GLU A 134 19.55 3.03 14.60
C GLU A 134 19.58 3.65 13.20
N GLU A 135 18.63 3.29 12.33
CA GLU A 135 18.53 3.87 10.98
C GLU A 135 18.19 5.36 11.03
N ALA A 136 17.33 5.78 11.97
CA ALA A 136 17.00 7.17 12.21
C ALA A 136 18.22 7.98 12.65
N ALA A 137 19.01 7.44 13.58
CA ALA A 137 20.26 8.04 14.02
C ALA A 137 21.29 8.14 12.88
N GLU A 138 21.39 7.11 12.04
CA GLU A 138 22.26 7.13 10.85
C GLU A 138 21.83 8.20 9.85
N MET A 139 20.53 8.31 9.56
CA MET A 139 19.99 9.36 8.68
C MET A 139 20.26 10.75 9.21
N ALA A 140 20.07 10.98 10.52
CA ALA A 140 20.38 12.26 11.16
C ALA A 140 21.87 12.62 11.04
N LYS A 141 22.76 11.64 11.30
CA LYS A 141 24.21 11.82 11.11
C LYS A 141 24.57 12.14 9.66
N ASN A 142 23.98 11.43 8.70
CA ASN A 142 24.20 11.66 7.27
C ASN A 142 23.72 13.04 6.83
N LEU A 143 22.59 13.52 7.38
CA LEU A 143 22.09 14.87 7.12
C LEU A 143 23.06 15.94 7.64
N GLU A 144 23.61 15.78 8.85
CA GLU A 144 24.61 16.71 9.40
C GLU A 144 25.91 16.72 8.59
N LEU A 145 26.39 15.56 8.11
CA LEU A 145 27.54 15.50 7.19
C LEU A 145 27.27 16.27 5.90
N ARG A 146 26.08 16.12 5.31
CA ARG A 146 25.69 16.86 4.09
C ARG A 146 25.64 18.37 4.34
N LYS A 147 25.12 18.82 5.48
CA LYS A 147 25.13 20.26 5.85
C LYS A 147 26.54 20.82 5.96
N GLN A 148 27.52 20.00 6.34
CA GLN A 148 28.93 20.36 6.41
C GLN A 148 29.65 20.27 5.04
N GLY A 149 28.94 19.97 3.94
CA GLY A 149 29.54 19.75 2.63
C GLY A 149 30.41 18.48 2.55
N LYS A 150 30.31 17.59 3.53
CA LYS A 150 31.06 16.33 3.54
C LYS A 150 30.29 15.30 2.73
N ALA A 151 30.97 14.65 1.79
CA ALA A 151 30.44 13.50 1.10
C ALA A 151 30.17 12.37 2.12
N ARG A 152 29.06 11.66 1.95
CA ARG A 152 28.84 10.39 2.66
C ARG A 152 29.94 9.42 2.22
N ALA A 153 30.53 8.69 3.15
CA ALA A 153 31.40 7.57 2.78
C ALA A 153 30.52 6.45 2.21
N GLY A 154 30.77 6.05 0.96
CA GLY A 154 30.06 4.98 0.28
C GLY A 154 28.97 5.43 -0.71
N GLU A 155 28.59 4.51 -1.60
CA GLU A 155 27.46 4.71 -2.51
C GLU A 155 26.17 4.84 -1.67
N PRO A 156 25.29 5.81 -1.96
CA PRO A 156 24.01 5.90 -1.27
C PRO A 156 23.24 4.60 -1.46
N GLU A 157 22.65 4.12 -0.36
CA GLU A 157 21.78 2.94 -0.39
C GLU A 157 20.65 3.16 -1.40
N LYS A 158 20.44 2.18 -2.27
CA LYS A 158 19.38 2.22 -3.29
C LYS A 158 18.07 1.75 -2.66
N ILE A 159 17.13 2.67 -2.60
CA ILE A 159 15.85 2.52 -1.94
C ILE A 159 14.76 2.45 -3.01
N ILE A 160 13.78 1.59 -2.78
CA ILE A 160 12.57 1.51 -3.58
C ILE A 160 11.36 1.30 -2.67
N TYR A 161 10.29 2.06 -2.91
CA TYR A 161 8.96 1.72 -2.43
C TYR A 161 8.12 1.33 -3.65
N ALA A 162 7.56 0.13 -3.64
CA ALA A 162 6.81 -0.36 -4.79
C ALA A 162 5.60 -1.20 -4.35
N TYR A 163 4.55 -1.13 -5.14
CA TYR A 163 3.32 -1.88 -4.91
C TYR A 163 2.62 -2.21 -6.21
N LEU A 164 1.83 -3.28 -6.18
CA LEU A 164 1.01 -3.74 -7.29
C LEU A 164 -0.46 -3.60 -6.91
N VAL A 165 -1.21 -2.82 -7.69
CA VAL A 165 -2.68 -2.73 -7.57
C VAL A 165 -3.32 -3.55 -8.67
N LEU A 166 -4.20 -4.49 -8.31
CA LEU A 166 -5.01 -5.23 -9.27
C LEU A 166 -6.44 -4.72 -9.24
N TYR A 167 -6.84 -3.96 -10.26
CA TYR A 167 -8.18 -3.40 -10.38
C TYR A 167 -9.16 -4.41 -10.97
N ARG A 168 -10.40 -4.41 -10.46
CA ARG A 168 -11.53 -5.16 -11.02
C ARG A 168 -11.89 -4.63 -12.42
N PRO A 169 -12.62 -5.41 -13.24
CA PRO A 169 -13.09 -4.95 -14.54
C PRO A 169 -13.85 -3.62 -14.45
N GLY A 170 -13.45 -2.65 -15.27
CA GLY A 170 -14.04 -1.31 -15.35
C GLY A 170 -13.66 -0.36 -14.21
N ALA A 171 -12.88 -0.81 -13.22
CA ALA A 171 -12.53 0.04 -12.09
C ALA A 171 -11.49 1.11 -12.47
N PHE A 172 -10.44 0.72 -13.18
CA PHE A 172 -9.35 1.59 -13.61
C PHE A 172 -9.64 2.25 -14.96
N ASP A 173 -9.31 3.54 -15.08
CA ASP A 173 -9.43 4.30 -16.31
C ASP A 173 -8.05 4.76 -16.81
N PRO A 174 -7.41 3.99 -17.70
CA PRO A 174 -6.09 4.33 -18.21
C PRO A 174 -6.10 5.60 -19.08
N ALA A 175 -7.26 6.05 -19.58
CA ALA A 175 -7.34 7.26 -20.41
C ALA A 175 -7.11 8.54 -19.59
N LYS A 176 -7.23 8.45 -18.25
CA LYS A 176 -6.96 9.56 -17.33
C LYS A 176 -5.51 9.59 -16.83
N LEU A 177 -4.65 8.65 -17.23
CA LEU A 177 -3.22 8.70 -16.92
C LEU A 177 -2.53 9.79 -17.76
N SER A 178 -2.34 10.96 -17.15
CA SER A 178 -1.64 12.07 -17.81
C SER A 178 -0.19 11.72 -18.14
N GLY A 179 0.25 12.06 -19.35
CA GLY A 179 1.63 11.83 -19.81
C GLY A 179 2.01 10.36 -20.02
N ALA A 180 1.04 9.44 -20.02
CA ALA A 180 1.32 8.02 -20.23
C ALA A 180 1.75 7.72 -21.67
N LYS A 181 2.87 7.01 -21.81
CA LYS A 181 3.28 6.37 -23.05
C LYS A 181 2.52 5.07 -23.20
N GLN A 182 1.72 4.94 -24.26
CA GLN A 182 1.08 3.67 -24.61
C GLN A 182 2.12 2.72 -25.23
N LEU A 183 2.06 1.45 -24.84
CA LEU A 183 2.90 0.38 -25.36
C LEU A 183 2.17 -0.96 -25.34
N THR A 184 2.80 -1.99 -25.90
CA THR A 184 2.35 -3.37 -25.82
C THR A 184 3.40 -4.19 -25.09
N VAL A 185 3.00 -4.91 -24.05
CA VAL A 185 3.88 -5.76 -23.24
C VAL A 185 3.29 -7.16 -23.21
N ASP A 186 4.01 -8.15 -23.72
CA ASP A 186 3.52 -9.55 -23.75
C ASP A 186 2.13 -9.67 -24.41
N GLY A 187 1.93 -8.95 -25.53
CA GLY A 187 0.65 -8.89 -26.26
C GLY A 187 -0.46 -8.09 -25.58
N LYS A 188 -0.23 -7.59 -24.35
CA LYS A 188 -1.22 -6.83 -23.57
C LYS A 188 -1.06 -5.33 -23.79
N LYS A 189 -2.21 -4.63 -23.79
CA LYS A 189 -2.23 -3.16 -23.81
C LYS A 189 -1.65 -2.63 -22.51
N ALA A 190 -0.69 -1.71 -22.61
CA ALA A 190 -0.02 -1.16 -21.45
C ALA A 190 0.25 0.35 -21.58
N TYR A 191 0.45 0.98 -20.44
CA TYR A 191 0.66 2.41 -20.27
C TYR A 191 1.77 2.62 -19.26
N GLN A 192 2.75 3.46 -19.59
CA GLN A 192 3.87 3.74 -18.72
C GLN A 192 3.99 5.24 -18.48
N THR A 193 4.14 5.62 -17.22
CA THR A 193 4.43 7.00 -16.81
C THR A 193 5.78 7.06 -16.10
N PHE A 194 6.42 8.22 -16.21
CA PHE A 194 7.65 8.57 -15.50
C PHE A 194 7.54 10.02 -15.06
N GLY A 195 7.90 10.30 -13.82
CA GLY A 195 7.85 11.66 -13.30
C GLY A 195 8.60 11.83 -11.98
N PRO A 196 8.70 13.07 -11.50
CA PRO A 196 9.18 13.34 -10.15
C PRO A 196 8.20 12.74 -9.14
N GLY A 197 8.71 11.95 -8.19
CA GLY A 197 7.98 11.45 -7.04
C GLY A 197 8.23 12.27 -5.77
N HIS A 198 7.70 11.79 -4.65
CA HIS A 198 7.89 12.43 -3.35
C HIS A 198 9.31 12.23 -2.80
N GLY A 199 9.79 13.20 -2.03
CA GLY A 199 11.08 13.07 -1.32
C GLY A 199 12.31 13.04 -2.24
N GLY A 200 12.20 13.50 -3.48
CA GLY A 200 13.30 13.46 -4.46
C GLY A 200 13.50 12.07 -5.08
N MET A 201 12.55 11.16 -4.92
CA MET A 201 12.52 9.88 -5.63
C MET A 201 11.91 10.07 -7.02
N ALA A 202 12.32 9.25 -7.99
CA ALA A 202 11.64 9.12 -9.27
C ALA A 202 10.42 8.20 -9.09
N GLN A 203 9.25 8.67 -9.56
CA GLN A 203 8.04 7.88 -9.62
C GLN A 203 7.87 7.27 -11.02
N ARG A 204 7.57 5.98 -11.07
CA ARG A 204 7.28 5.27 -12.32
C ARG A 204 6.07 4.39 -12.11
N ALA A 205 5.16 4.37 -13.07
CA ALA A 205 4.06 3.43 -13.08
C ALA A 205 3.98 2.68 -14.42
N LEU A 206 3.63 1.40 -14.34
CA LEU A 206 3.28 0.56 -15.47
C LEU A 206 1.88 -0.01 -15.22
N ALA A 207 0.91 0.42 -16.01
CA ALA A 207 -0.43 -0.16 -16.04
C ALA A 207 -0.54 -1.12 -17.24
N TRP A 208 -1.10 -2.31 -17.07
CA TRP A 208 -1.37 -3.24 -18.17
C TRP A 208 -2.69 -3.97 -18.00
N GLU A 209 -3.33 -4.28 -19.11
CA GLU A 209 -4.56 -5.07 -19.15
C GLU A 209 -4.23 -6.55 -18.92
N TYR A 210 -4.79 -7.15 -17.86
CA TYR A 210 -4.57 -8.57 -17.52
C TYR A 210 -5.77 -9.46 -17.83
N ALA A 211 -6.96 -8.85 -18.00
CA ALA A 211 -8.20 -9.43 -18.48
C ALA A 211 -9.03 -8.30 -19.12
N ASP A 212 -10.10 -8.64 -19.84
CA ASP A 212 -10.94 -7.65 -20.54
C ASP A 212 -11.40 -6.54 -19.59
N ASN A 213 -11.00 -5.30 -19.90
CA ASN A 213 -11.31 -4.11 -19.13
C ASN A 213 -10.79 -4.15 -17.67
N ALA A 214 -9.81 -4.99 -17.35
CA ALA A 214 -9.22 -5.13 -16.02
C ALA A 214 -7.71 -4.86 -16.05
N TYR A 215 -7.24 -3.98 -15.17
CA TYR A 215 -5.87 -3.46 -15.21
C TYR A 215 -5.10 -3.76 -13.94
N ALA A 216 -3.83 -4.09 -14.11
CA ALA A 216 -2.84 -4.15 -13.05
C ALA A 216 -1.96 -2.92 -13.15
N VAL A 217 -1.57 -2.33 -12.02
CA VAL A 217 -0.71 -1.15 -11.97
C VAL A 217 0.44 -1.43 -11.00
N LEU A 218 1.65 -1.56 -11.53
CA LEU A 218 2.88 -1.53 -10.74
C LEU A 218 3.28 -0.06 -10.58
N GLU A 219 3.35 0.41 -9.34
CA GLU A 219 3.91 1.72 -9.02
C GLU A 219 5.21 1.58 -8.26
N THR A 220 6.18 2.45 -8.56
CA THR A 220 7.50 2.47 -7.91
C THR A 220 7.93 3.89 -7.62
N HIS A 221 8.55 4.08 -6.46
CA HIS A 221 9.22 5.29 -6.02
C HIS A 221 10.66 4.91 -5.66
N SER A 222 11.64 5.35 -6.44
CA SER A 222 13.05 4.99 -6.20
C SER A 222 13.97 6.19 -6.21
N ASN A 223 15.02 6.15 -5.38
CA ASN A 223 16.10 7.12 -5.42
C ASN A 223 17.16 6.83 -6.50
N GLY A 224 16.95 5.82 -7.35
CA GLY A 224 17.73 5.57 -8.55
C GLY A 224 17.12 6.26 -9.78
N ASP A 225 17.91 7.11 -10.44
CA ASP A 225 17.47 7.91 -11.60
C ASP A 225 16.94 7.07 -12.76
N ASP A 226 17.46 5.85 -12.94
CA ASP A 226 17.07 4.92 -14.02
C ASP A 226 16.74 3.50 -13.54
N ASP A 227 16.56 3.30 -12.22
CA ASP A 227 16.26 1.99 -11.65
C ASP A 227 14.95 2.00 -10.83
N PRO A 228 14.03 1.06 -11.09
CA PRO A 228 14.04 0.08 -12.18
C PRO A 228 13.95 0.76 -13.56
N SER A 229 14.58 0.15 -14.58
CA SER A 229 14.42 0.59 -15.96
C SER A 229 13.02 0.26 -16.48
N ALA A 230 12.62 0.87 -17.60
CA ALA A 230 11.33 0.57 -18.22
C ALA A 230 11.20 -0.91 -18.61
N GLU A 231 12.27 -1.50 -19.15
CA GLU A 231 12.34 -2.90 -19.55
C GLU A 231 12.26 -3.83 -18.32
N GLU A 232 12.87 -3.44 -17.21
CA GLU A 232 12.75 -4.20 -15.96
C GLU A 232 11.32 -4.19 -15.43
N MET A 233 10.63 -3.03 -15.43
CA MET A 233 9.22 -2.95 -15.02
C MET A 233 8.34 -3.86 -15.88
N GLN A 234 8.57 -3.93 -17.19
CA GLN A 234 7.77 -4.75 -18.11
C GLN A 234 7.85 -6.25 -17.83
N LYS A 235 8.92 -6.74 -17.21
CA LYS A 235 9.08 -8.17 -16.87
C LYS A 235 7.97 -8.67 -15.94
N ILE A 236 7.45 -7.80 -15.06
CA ILE A 236 6.43 -8.16 -14.06
C ILE A 236 5.15 -8.73 -14.70
N VAL A 237 4.84 -8.29 -15.93
CA VAL A 237 3.61 -8.64 -16.67
C VAL A 237 3.49 -10.15 -16.93
N SER A 238 4.61 -10.84 -17.05
CA SER A 238 4.65 -12.30 -17.30
C SER A 238 4.45 -13.14 -16.04
N GLY A 239 4.65 -12.54 -14.86
CA GLY A 239 4.51 -13.23 -13.57
C GLY A 239 3.07 -13.30 -13.06
N LEU A 240 2.26 -12.28 -13.37
CA LEU A 240 0.89 -12.17 -12.85
C LEU A 240 -0.04 -13.24 -13.44
N LYS A 241 -0.64 -14.04 -12.56
CA LYS A 241 -1.58 -15.12 -12.89
C LYS A 241 -2.74 -15.13 -11.89
N PRO A 242 -3.94 -15.60 -12.29
CA PRO A 242 -5.02 -15.81 -11.33
C PRO A 242 -4.62 -16.86 -10.30
N SER A 243 -5.02 -16.66 -9.06
CA SER A 243 -4.88 -17.65 -8.00
C SER A 243 -5.70 -18.90 -8.36
N ALA A 244 -5.14 -20.07 -8.09
CA ALA A 244 -5.86 -21.33 -8.23
C ALA A 244 -6.96 -21.47 -7.16
N LYS A 245 -6.84 -20.75 -6.05
CA LYS A 245 -7.76 -20.78 -4.91
C LYS A 245 -7.90 -19.36 -4.36
N PRO A 246 -8.79 -18.53 -4.94
CA PRO A 246 -9.06 -17.20 -4.42
C PRO A 246 -9.33 -17.25 -2.91
N ALA A 247 -8.61 -16.42 -2.15
CA ALA A 247 -8.61 -16.44 -0.70
C ALA A 247 -9.46 -15.27 -0.18
N LYS A 248 -10.43 -15.54 0.69
CA LYS A 248 -11.17 -14.47 1.36
C LYS A 248 -10.24 -13.73 2.31
N ALA A 249 -10.38 -12.41 2.38
CA ALA A 249 -9.74 -11.63 3.43
C ALA A 249 -10.34 -12.01 4.79
N THR A 250 -9.49 -12.09 5.80
CA THR A 250 -9.88 -12.33 7.19
C THR A 250 -9.44 -11.17 8.07
N LEU A 251 -10.15 -10.93 9.16
CA LEU A 251 -9.84 -9.85 10.10
C LEU A 251 -9.73 -10.37 11.53
N PRO A 252 -8.84 -9.77 12.35
CA PRO A 252 -8.66 -10.15 13.76
C PRO A 252 -9.76 -9.57 14.66
N PHE A 253 -10.87 -9.08 14.10
CA PHE A 253 -11.98 -8.54 14.86
C PHE A 253 -13.31 -8.73 14.14
N THR A 254 -14.39 -8.72 14.90
CA THR A 254 -15.77 -8.61 14.39
C THR A 254 -16.45 -7.39 15.00
N LEU A 255 -17.51 -6.91 14.36
CA LEU A 255 -18.30 -5.78 14.85
C LEU A 255 -19.75 -6.20 15.16
N ASP A 256 -20.21 -5.88 16.36
CA ASP A 256 -21.64 -5.94 16.71
C ASP A 256 -22.37 -4.62 16.37
N TYR A 257 -21.62 -3.59 15.96
CA TYR A 257 -22.17 -2.28 15.66
C TYR A 257 -21.39 -1.55 14.56
N VAL A 258 -22.10 -1.15 13.51
CA VAL A 258 -21.66 -0.19 12.50
C VAL A 258 -22.65 0.98 12.50
N PRO A 259 -22.18 2.25 12.51
CA PRO A 259 -23.06 3.41 12.42
C PRO A 259 -23.96 3.34 11.19
N ALA A 260 -25.23 3.77 11.34
CA ALA A 260 -26.20 3.66 10.26
C ALA A 260 -25.73 4.37 8.98
N GLY A 261 -25.89 3.69 7.84
CA GLY A 261 -25.51 4.18 6.52
C GLY A 261 -24.04 3.98 6.16
N TYR A 262 -23.17 3.59 7.11
CA TYR A 262 -21.79 3.22 6.82
C TYR A 262 -21.69 1.76 6.35
N GLN A 263 -20.83 1.52 5.37
CA GLN A 263 -20.51 0.19 4.87
C GLN A 263 -19.01 0.04 4.64
N PRO A 264 -18.44 -1.16 4.76
CA PRO A 264 -17.02 -1.39 4.50
C PRO A 264 -16.72 -1.16 3.01
N VAL A 265 -15.63 -0.45 2.73
CA VAL A 265 -15.21 -0.14 1.34
C VAL A 265 -13.78 -0.60 1.05
N GLU A 266 -12.98 -0.78 2.10
CA GLU A 266 -11.59 -1.25 2.01
C GLU A 266 -11.17 -1.88 3.33
N LEU A 267 -10.25 -2.84 3.28
CA LEU A 267 -9.63 -3.47 4.44
C LEU A 267 -8.15 -3.78 4.21
N GLY A 268 -7.44 -4.03 5.31
CA GLY A 268 -6.09 -4.58 5.34
C GLY A 268 -6.05 -5.82 6.24
N VAL A 269 -5.32 -6.85 5.79
CA VAL A 269 -5.06 -8.12 6.49
C VAL A 269 -3.57 -8.15 6.80
N HIS A 270 -3.17 -8.29 8.08
CA HIS A 270 -1.77 -8.09 8.50
C HIS A 270 -1.21 -6.70 8.13
N ALA A 271 -2.11 -5.73 7.99
CA ALA A 271 -1.80 -4.35 7.63
C ALA A 271 -3.00 -3.46 7.97
N MET A 272 -2.76 -2.16 8.10
CA MET A 272 -3.84 -1.17 7.98
C MET A 272 -4.47 -1.22 6.58
N SER A 273 -5.64 -0.61 6.40
CA SER A 273 -6.25 -0.47 5.08
C SER A 273 -5.50 0.54 4.18
N GLY A 274 -5.67 0.39 2.86
CA GLY A 274 -5.18 1.33 1.86
C GLY A 274 -3.66 1.34 1.69
N LEU A 275 -3.13 2.36 1.02
CA LEU A 275 -1.69 2.48 0.78
C LEU A 275 -0.86 2.71 2.06
N ASN A 276 -1.48 3.23 3.13
CA ASN A 276 -0.82 3.31 4.43
C ASN A 276 -0.49 1.92 4.99
N GLY A 277 -1.38 0.94 4.78
CA GLY A 277 -1.11 -0.46 5.12
C GLY A 277 0.07 -1.04 4.34
N ILE A 278 0.18 -0.70 3.06
CA ILE A 278 1.29 -1.16 2.22
C ILE A 278 2.62 -0.50 2.65
N ALA A 279 2.58 0.78 3.02
CA ALA A 279 3.75 1.49 3.55
C ALA A 279 4.20 1.00 4.94
N ALA A 280 3.34 0.27 5.65
CA ALA A 280 3.60 -0.30 6.97
C ALA A 280 3.50 -1.83 7.01
N ALA A 281 3.51 -2.51 5.86
CA ALA A 281 3.20 -3.94 5.75
C ALA A 281 4.10 -4.84 6.61
N ARG A 282 5.31 -4.39 6.96
CA ARG A 282 6.25 -5.12 7.81
C ARG A 282 6.39 -4.55 9.23
N GLU A 283 5.45 -3.71 9.66
CA GLU A 283 5.39 -3.22 11.06
C GLU A 283 4.73 -4.23 12.01
N GLY A 284 4.12 -5.29 11.49
CA GLY A 284 3.43 -6.29 12.30
C GLY A 284 2.01 -5.86 12.73
N ASP A 285 1.40 -4.95 11.98
CA ASP A 285 -0.01 -4.59 12.13
C ASP A 285 -0.90 -5.80 11.87
N TYR A 286 -2.05 -5.87 12.55
CA TYR A 286 -2.90 -7.06 12.50
C TYR A 286 -4.03 -6.91 11.48
N GLY A 287 -4.62 -5.72 11.37
CA GLY A 287 -5.67 -5.47 10.39
C GLY A 287 -6.28 -4.08 10.46
N GLY A 288 -7.08 -3.74 9.45
CA GLY A 288 -7.84 -2.50 9.43
C GLY A 288 -9.01 -2.54 8.46
N ALA A 289 -9.95 -1.62 8.63
CA ALA A 289 -11.10 -1.48 7.74
C ALA A 289 -11.53 -0.02 7.63
N ILE A 290 -11.83 0.43 6.41
CA ILE A 290 -12.45 1.72 6.12
C ILE A 290 -13.94 1.50 5.86
N PHE A 291 -14.75 2.28 6.56
CA PHE A 291 -16.19 2.36 6.37
C PHE A 291 -16.55 3.71 5.79
N SER A 292 -17.45 3.76 4.81
CA SER A 292 -17.94 5.03 4.26
C SER A 292 -19.46 5.07 4.26
N ASN A 293 -20.03 6.23 4.61
CA ASN A 293 -21.46 6.47 4.44
C ASN A 293 -21.86 6.91 3.02
N LYS A 294 -20.85 7.28 2.23
CA LYS A 294 -20.95 7.58 0.80
C LYS A 294 -19.82 6.84 0.11
N PRO A 295 -20.07 5.60 -0.33
CA PRO A 295 -19.04 4.76 -0.94
C PRO A 295 -18.31 5.52 -2.06
N PRO A 296 -16.98 5.41 -2.14
CA PRO A 296 -16.23 6.02 -3.22
C PRO A 296 -16.66 5.43 -4.57
N ALA A 297 -16.38 6.15 -5.65
CA ALA A 297 -16.64 5.63 -7.00
C ALA A 297 -15.87 4.33 -7.20
N THR A 298 -16.52 3.31 -7.77
CA THR A 298 -15.88 2.02 -8.05
C THR A 298 -15.28 1.93 -9.45
N THR A 299 -15.54 2.93 -10.29
CA THR A 299 -15.11 3.04 -11.68
C THR A 299 -14.44 4.37 -11.95
N GLY A 300 -13.62 4.43 -13.00
CA GLY A 300 -12.98 5.69 -13.39
C GLY A 300 -11.78 6.08 -12.52
N LEU A 301 -11.24 5.12 -11.76
CA LEU A 301 -10.11 5.30 -10.86
C LEU A 301 -8.81 5.42 -11.64
N ILE A 302 -7.90 6.26 -11.15
CA ILE A 302 -6.49 6.31 -11.61
C ILE A 302 -5.51 5.94 -10.50
N GLU A 303 -5.99 5.86 -9.27
CA GLU A 303 -5.24 5.59 -8.05
C GLU A 303 -6.14 4.79 -7.09
N PRO A 304 -5.58 4.09 -6.08
CA PRO A 304 -6.35 3.57 -4.97
C PRO A 304 -7.16 4.65 -4.25
N TYR A 305 -8.13 4.23 -3.46
CA TYR A 305 -8.83 5.09 -2.51
C TYR A 305 -7.82 5.79 -1.59
N GLY A 306 -8.04 7.09 -1.37
CA GLY A 306 -7.11 7.96 -0.66
C GLY A 306 -5.97 8.52 -1.51
N GLY A 307 -5.84 8.12 -2.78
CA GLY A 307 -4.81 8.59 -3.70
C GLY A 307 -3.40 8.12 -3.32
N VAL A 308 -2.37 8.65 -4.00
CA VAL A 308 -0.95 8.25 -3.81
C VAL A 308 -0.43 8.34 -2.37
N ASP A 309 -1.01 9.24 -1.55
CA ASP A 309 -0.60 9.48 -0.17
C ASP A 309 -1.39 8.65 0.86
N GLY A 310 -2.35 7.83 0.42
CA GLY A 310 -3.23 7.08 1.34
C GLY A 310 -4.05 8.00 2.24
N ALA A 311 -4.55 9.12 1.71
CA ALA A 311 -5.33 10.08 2.47
C ALA A 311 -6.68 9.49 2.91
N ASN A 312 -7.19 9.97 4.04
CA ASN A 312 -8.48 9.51 4.56
C ASN A 312 -9.60 9.79 3.55
N LEU A 313 -10.38 8.76 3.24
CA LEU A 313 -11.52 8.87 2.34
C LEU A 313 -12.53 9.91 2.86
N PRO A 314 -13.19 10.74 2.03
CA PRO A 314 -14.25 11.62 2.51
C PRO A 314 -15.44 10.83 3.06
N ASN A 315 -16.05 11.33 4.14
CA ASN A 315 -17.21 10.72 4.79
C ASN A 315 -17.02 9.27 5.29
N SER A 316 -15.76 8.90 5.56
CA SER A 316 -15.39 7.62 6.14
C SER A 316 -15.06 7.68 7.63
N PHE A 317 -15.01 6.52 8.27
CA PHE A 317 -14.18 6.28 9.45
C PHE A 317 -13.35 5.01 9.22
N GLU A 318 -12.32 4.83 10.03
CA GLU A 318 -11.33 3.76 9.89
C GLU A 318 -11.17 3.06 11.23
N ILE A 319 -11.03 1.74 11.19
CA ILE A 319 -10.66 0.89 12.32
C ILE A 319 -9.25 0.39 12.07
N PHE A 320 -8.39 0.48 13.09
CA PHE A 320 -7.05 -0.11 13.08
C PHE A 320 -6.89 -1.06 14.26
N VAL A 321 -6.28 -2.21 14.01
CA VAL A 321 -5.85 -3.18 15.02
C VAL A 321 -4.35 -3.39 14.82
N VAL A 322 -3.57 -2.85 15.75
CA VAL A 322 -2.10 -2.75 15.63
C VAL A 322 -1.41 -3.11 16.95
N PRO A 323 -0.13 -3.50 16.92
CA PRO A 323 0.68 -3.57 18.14
C PRO A 323 0.63 -2.26 18.93
N ALA A 324 0.59 -2.35 20.26
CA ALA A 324 0.48 -1.17 21.11
C ALA A 324 1.70 -0.24 20.99
N GLU A 325 2.86 -0.77 20.62
CA GLU A 325 4.09 -0.07 20.31
C GLU A 325 4.02 0.73 18.99
N ASN A 326 3.24 0.26 18.01
CA ASN A 326 3.01 0.97 16.74
C ASN A 326 1.96 2.09 16.89
N SER A 327 1.18 2.05 17.98
CA SER A 327 0.14 3.04 18.25
C SER A 327 0.73 4.37 18.71
N ASN A 328 0.61 5.39 17.86
CA ASN A 328 0.98 6.76 18.23
C ASN A 328 0.04 7.41 19.27
N GLN A 329 -1.07 6.74 19.60
CA GLN A 329 -1.93 7.08 20.74
C GLN A 329 -1.64 6.12 21.89
N THR A 330 -1.31 6.66 23.05
CA THR A 330 -1.21 5.89 24.29
C THR A 330 -2.23 6.39 25.30
N THR A 331 -3.12 5.50 25.74
CA THR A 331 -4.00 5.74 26.86
C THR A 331 -3.36 5.37 28.19
N GLY A 332 -2.27 4.60 28.16
CA GLY A 332 -1.67 3.90 29.31
C GLY A 332 -2.60 2.92 30.03
N THR A 333 -3.80 2.68 29.49
CA THR A 333 -4.92 2.00 30.19
C THR A 333 -5.76 1.19 29.20
N THR A 334 -6.58 0.25 29.70
CA THR A 334 -7.57 -0.47 28.89
C THR A 334 -8.86 0.31 28.69
N GLU A 335 -9.00 1.50 29.27
CA GLU A 335 -10.18 2.35 29.08
C GLU A 335 -10.22 2.95 27.67
N ILE A 336 -11.44 3.06 27.11
CA ILE A 336 -11.66 3.77 25.86
C ILE A 336 -11.42 5.26 26.10
N LYS A 337 -10.52 5.87 25.34
CA LYS A 337 -10.31 7.33 25.35
C LYS A 337 -10.58 7.91 23.98
N CYS A 338 -11.37 8.97 23.95
CA CYS A 338 -11.77 9.67 22.75
C CYS A 338 -11.34 11.14 22.78
N GLY A 339 -11.09 11.70 21.61
CA GLY A 339 -10.85 13.12 21.42
C GLY A 339 -10.25 13.42 20.05
N ASN A 340 -10.47 14.62 19.55
CA ASN A 340 -9.93 15.10 18.26
C ASN A 340 -10.28 14.20 17.06
N GLY A 341 -11.45 13.56 17.06
CA GLY A 341 -11.90 12.70 15.97
C GLY A 341 -11.22 11.32 15.95
N PHE A 342 -10.77 10.86 17.11
CA PHE A 342 -10.09 9.59 17.31
C PHE A 342 -10.53 8.97 18.64
N CYS A 343 -10.68 7.65 18.66
CA CYS A 343 -10.83 6.88 19.90
C CYS A 343 -9.86 5.71 19.89
N THR A 344 -9.32 5.38 21.05
CA THR A 344 -8.41 4.24 21.23
C THR A 344 -8.82 3.41 22.44
N HIS A 345 -8.64 2.11 22.29
CA HIS A 345 -8.84 1.08 23.29
C HIS A 345 -7.65 0.12 23.26
N ARG A 346 -7.39 -0.59 24.37
CA ARG A 346 -6.37 -1.64 24.40
C ARG A 346 -7.00 -2.96 24.78
N SER A 347 -6.50 -4.02 24.16
CA SER A 347 -6.71 -5.39 24.61
C SER A 347 -6.44 -5.55 26.11
N PRO A 348 -7.04 -6.55 26.79
CA PRO A 348 -6.87 -6.74 28.23
C PRO A 348 -5.42 -6.89 28.70
N ASP A 349 -4.53 -7.44 27.86
CA ASP A 349 -3.10 -7.59 28.17
C ASP A 349 -2.26 -6.34 27.82
N GLY A 350 -2.89 -5.33 27.21
CA GLY A 350 -2.29 -4.06 26.84
C GLY A 350 -1.39 -4.10 25.61
N LYS A 351 -1.28 -5.23 24.89
CA LYS A 351 -0.34 -5.42 23.77
C LYS A 351 -0.90 -5.06 22.41
N VAL A 352 -2.21 -5.07 22.27
CA VAL A 352 -2.92 -4.67 21.04
C VAL A 352 -3.64 -3.36 21.28
N SER A 353 -3.43 -2.38 20.39
CA SER A 353 -4.18 -1.13 20.30
C SER A 353 -5.26 -1.25 19.24
N ILE A 354 -6.48 -0.90 19.61
CA ILE A 354 -7.66 -0.89 18.74
C ILE A 354 -8.08 0.58 18.63
N GLN A 355 -8.17 1.07 17.41
CA GLN A 355 -8.32 2.49 17.15
C GLN A 355 -9.47 2.73 16.18
N VAL A 356 -10.28 3.74 16.46
CA VAL A 356 -11.31 4.25 15.53
C VAL A 356 -10.97 5.69 15.21
N ALA A 357 -10.75 5.99 13.93
CA ALA A 357 -10.45 7.33 13.45
C ALA A 357 -11.54 7.81 12.50
N SER A 358 -12.10 9.00 12.77
CA SER A 358 -13.13 9.58 11.91
C SER A 358 -12.85 11.03 11.51
N GLU A 359 -11.75 11.63 11.98
CA GLU A 359 -11.45 13.05 11.77
C GLU A 359 -12.61 13.99 12.16
N GLY A 360 -13.41 13.62 13.16
CA GLY A 360 -14.55 14.40 13.64
C GLY A 360 -15.86 14.19 12.88
N ARG A 361 -15.91 13.25 11.92
CA ARG A 361 -17.15 12.89 11.20
C ARG A 361 -18.11 12.06 12.06
N LEU A 362 -17.58 11.31 13.01
CA LEU A 362 -18.34 10.65 14.06
C LEU A 362 -18.15 11.41 15.37
N SER A 363 -19.19 11.41 16.21
CA SER A 363 -19.07 11.88 17.59
C SER A 363 -18.25 10.90 18.42
N ASP A 364 -17.69 11.37 19.54
CA ASP A 364 -16.99 10.51 20.49
C ASP A 364 -17.89 9.40 21.04
N ALA A 365 -19.19 9.68 21.25
CA ALA A 365 -20.17 8.69 21.67
C ALA A 365 -20.35 7.58 20.63
N GLU A 366 -20.36 7.94 19.35
CA GLU A 366 -20.54 7.02 18.24
C GLU A 366 -19.30 6.13 18.05
N MET A 367 -18.10 6.72 18.04
CA MET A 367 -16.84 5.95 17.98
C MET A 367 -16.66 5.05 19.21
N THR A 368 -17.07 5.50 20.40
CA THR A 368 -17.09 4.67 21.61
C THR A 368 -18.00 3.46 21.45
N LYS A 369 -19.16 3.63 20.80
CA LYS A 369 -20.10 2.54 20.55
C LYS A 369 -19.53 1.52 19.57
N VAL A 370 -18.82 1.96 18.52
CA VAL A 370 -18.07 1.08 17.61
C VAL A 370 -17.04 0.26 18.39
N LEU A 371 -16.18 0.91 19.18
CA LEU A 371 -15.17 0.21 19.97
C LEU A 371 -15.75 -0.78 20.98
N LYS A 372 -16.88 -0.46 21.63
CA LYS A 372 -17.57 -1.37 22.55
C LYS A 372 -18.21 -2.56 21.84
N GLY A 373 -18.60 -2.41 20.58
CA GLY A 373 -19.15 -3.49 19.74
C GLY A 373 -18.07 -4.34 19.09
N LEU A 374 -16.79 -3.95 19.17
CA LEU A 374 -15.69 -4.69 18.55
C LEU A 374 -15.26 -5.86 19.45
N LYS A 375 -15.21 -7.05 18.86
CA LYS A 375 -14.67 -8.27 19.51
C LYS A 375 -13.35 -8.62 18.83
N LEU A 376 -12.28 -8.69 19.62
CA LEU A 376 -10.95 -9.03 19.13
C LEU A 376 -10.74 -10.55 19.18
N ALA A 377 -10.24 -11.13 18.09
CA ALA A 377 -9.75 -12.51 18.03
C ALA A 377 -8.32 -12.61 18.59
N ASP A 378 -7.71 -13.81 18.57
CA ASP A 378 -6.28 -13.91 18.87
C ASP A 378 -5.48 -13.39 17.67
N VAL A 379 -4.91 -12.20 17.83
CA VAL A 379 -4.12 -11.52 16.78
C VAL A 379 -2.85 -12.28 16.39
N LYS A 380 -2.47 -13.32 17.13
CA LYS A 380 -1.31 -14.18 16.84
C LYS A 380 -1.68 -15.51 16.19
N ASP A 381 -2.98 -15.78 16.04
CA ASP A 381 -3.49 -17.01 15.45
C ASP A 381 -4.56 -16.70 14.40
N ASP A 382 -4.10 -16.61 13.14
CA ASP A 382 -4.93 -16.38 11.95
C ASP A 382 -6.10 -17.36 11.82
N SER A 383 -6.01 -18.55 12.42
CA SER A 383 -7.12 -19.52 12.38
C SER A 383 -8.33 -19.08 13.20
N THR A 384 -8.15 -18.11 14.09
CA THR A 384 -9.23 -17.49 14.87
C THR A 384 -9.87 -16.28 14.16
N TRP A 385 -9.30 -15.85 13.04
CA TRP A 385 -9.76 -14.67 12.32
C TRP A 385 -11.02 -15.00 11.51
N THR A 386 -11.86 -14.00 11.33
CA THR A 386 -13.16 -14.16 10.68
C THR A 386 -13.12 -13.62 9.26
N ASP A 387 -13.75 -14.31 8.31
CA ASP A 387 -13.99 -13.82 6.94
C ASP A 387 -14.53 -12.38 6.99
N ALA A 388 -13.93 -11.48 6.20
CA ALA A 388 -14.24 -10.05 6.25
C ALA A 388 -15.73 -9.75 6.01
N ALA A 389 -16.37 -10.47 5.08
CA ALA A 389 -17.80 -10.33 4.79
C ALA A 389 -18.70 -10.66 6.00
N THR A 390 -18.24 -11.50 6.92
CA THR A 390 -18.95 -11.83 8.17
C THR A 390 -18.48 -10.95 9.34
N ALA A 391 -17.20 -10.58 9.37
CA ALA A 391 -16.62 -9.74 10.42
C ALA A 391 -17.20 -8.31 10.44
N LEU A 392 -17.59 -7.79 9.27
CA LEU A 392 -17.98 -6.39 9.07
C LEU A 392 -19.49 -6.21 8.78
N SER A 393 -20.29 -7.28 8.86
CA SER A 393 -21.72 -7.29 8.54
C SER A 393 -22.64 -6.80 9.65
#